data_AF-A0A4Q3UW25-F1
#
_entry.id   AF-A0A4Q3UW25-F1
#
_cell.length_a   1.000
_cell.length_b   1.000
_cell.length_c   1.000
_cell.angle_alpha   90.00
_cell.angle_beta   90.00
_cell.angle_gamma   90.00
#
_symmetry.space_group_name_H-M   'P 1'
#
loop_
_entity.id
_entity.type
_entity.pdbx_description
1 polymer ?
#
loop_
_entity_poly.entity_id
_entity_poly.type
_entity_poly.pdbx_seq_one_letter_code
_entity_poly.pdbx_strand_id
1 'polypeptide(L)'
;FKGQQNGYTSMPMTFSDLDAVYCSLGSSQNYYEEMMNLPDAVRIDILASLRDCVYTPEVFNEFLNEPAMFASLLRDVSEKAVRVLFPSILRGHARLTPYHFRFLLNNDPATTIDVAVNPDSLPPTNLHVLIGRNGVGKTRIVSGIMDAITKAMHPSPISMPGKLEFAQDDEWDATPSDTERFANLIVVVFSAFDNFQPNRNMEDKDSVPCFYIGLKKENNITFKTQDELRMEFLASFEQCMKSNRRQRWIDAVTTLCSDPIFDEYQLYDLDINVYQKEDIAFVFNNLSSGHRIILLTITRLVELMDEKTLVLIDEPENHLHPPLLSSFIKALSTLAIKRNAVALIATHSPVVLQEVPRTCTTKINRVGSAYAVDMPQFETYGENIDVLTRDVFRLELEDSGFYKSISEHLKNN
;
A
#
# COMPACT_ATOMS: atom_id res chain seq x y z
N PHE A 1 -12.82 6.39 -28.92
CA PHE A 1 -13.26 7.15 -30.10
C PHE A 1 -14.05 8.37 -29.65
N LYS A 2 -13.96 9.49 -30.36
CA LYS A 2 -14.60 10.76 -29.98
C LYS A 2 -16.13 10.67 -30.05
N GLY A 3 -16.85 11.16 -29.03
CA GLY A 3 -18.30 11.06 -28.93
C GLY A 3 -18.82 9.68 -28.52
N GLN A 4 -17.94 8.72 -28.23
CA GLN A 4 -18.34 7.42 -27.70
C GLN A 4 -18.70 7.54 -26.21
N GLN A 5 -19.79 6.88 -25.83
CA GLN A 5 -20.18 6.80 -24.42
C GLN A 5 -19.60 5.55 -23.75
N ASN A 6 -19.98 4.36 -24.23
CA ASN A 6 -19.60 3.07 -23.65
C ASN A 6 -19.31 2.03 -24.76
N GLY A 7 -18.80 0.85 -24.37
CA GLY A 7 -18.72 -0.34 -25.25
C GLY A 7 -17.42 -0.48 -26.06
N TYR A 8 -17.37 -1.49 -26.92
CA TYR A 8 -16.20 -1.77 -27.76
C TYR A 8 -16.00 -0.66 -28.80
N THR A 9 -14.77 -0.17 -28.89
CA THR A 9 -14.38 0.79 -29.92
C THR A 9 -14.24 0.07 -31.26
N SER A 10 -15.01 0.48 -32.27
CA SER A 10 -14.82 -0.01 -33.64
C SER A 10 -13.51 0.53 -34.20
N MET A 11 -12.57 -0.36 -34.48
CA MET A 11 -11.23 -0.05 -34.99
C MET A 11 -10.96 -0.89 -36.23
N PRO A 12 -10.28 -0.35 -37.26
CA PRO A 12 -9.87 -1.14 -38.42
C PRO A 12 -8.95 -2.31 -38.00
N MET A 13 -9.12 -3.46 -38.65
CA MET A 13 -8.31 -4.67 -38.39
C MET A 13 -6.82 -4.47 -38.70
N THR A 14 -6.49 -3.52 -39.59
CA THR A 14 -5.14 -3.13 -39.95
C THR A 14 -5.10 -1.63 -40.21
N PHE A 15 -4.10 -0.95 -39.67
CA PHE A 15 -3.87 0.47 -39.87
C PHE A 15 -2.37 0.76 -39.80
N SER A 16 -1.93 1.83 -40.48
CA SER A 16 -0.61 2.42 -40.24
C SER A 16 -0.67 3.45 -39.13
N ASP A 17 -1.75 4.23 -39.09
CA ASP A 17 -2.01 5.28 -38.11
C ASP A 17 -3.50 5.33 -37.80
N LEU A 18 -3.85 5.60 -36.54
CA LEU A 18 -5.22 5.87 -36.15
C LEU A 18 -5.60 7.32 -36.48
N ASP A 19 -6.82 7.50 -36.96
CA ASP A 19 -7.37 8.82 -37.28
C ASP A 19 -7.57 9.71 -36.04
N ALA A 20 -7.74 11.02 -36.27
CA ALA A 20 -7.89 12.03 -35.21
C ALA A 20 -9.06 11.82 -34.24
N VAL A 21 -9.99 10.95 -34.60
CA VAL A 21 -11.15 10.55 -33.79
C VAL A 21 -10.81 9.47 -32.76
N TYR A 22 -9.59 8.94 -32.75
CA TYR A 22 -9.12 7.93 -31.81
C TYR A 22 -8.07 8.49 -30.84
N CYS A 23 -8.02 7.87 -29.67
CA CYS A 23 -6.94 8.01 -28.70
C CYS A 23 -6.70 6.62 -28.09
N SER A 24 -5.46 6.37 -27.67
CA SER A 24 -5.12 5.20 -26.86
C SER A 24 -4.55 5.61 -25.52
N LEU A 25 -4.66 4.71 -24.56
CA LEU A 25 -3.97 4.81 -23.29
C LEU A 25 -3.56 3.41 -22.86
N GLY A 26 -2.27 3.23 -22.60
CA GLY A 26 -1.75 2.04 -21.95
C GLY A 26 -2.44 1.77 -20.61
N SER A 27 -2.82 0.51 -20.39
CA SER A 27 -3.62 0.09 -19.22
C SER A 27 -2.84 0.04 -17.90
N SER A 28 -1.51 0.25 -17.93
CA SER A 28 -0.66 0.37 -16.73
C SER A 28 0.71 0.91 -17.08
N GLN A 29 1.48 1.29 -16.05
CA GLN A 29 2.92 1.48 -16.11
C GLN A 29 3.66 0.38 -16.87
N ASN A 30 3.37 -0.89 -16.56
CA ASN A 30 4.10 -2.03 -17.13
C ASN A 30 4.02 -2.03 -18.67
N TYR A 31 2.90 -1.55 -19.24
CA TYR A 31 2.81 -1.35 -20.68
C TYR A 31 3.88 -0.38 -21.20
N TYR A 32 4.07 0.76 -20.53
CA TYR A 32 5.07 1.75 -20.94
C TYR A 32 6.50 1.30 -20.62
N GLU A 33 6.71 0.54 -19.54
CA GLU A 33 8.02 -0.08 -19.24
C GLU A 33 8.40 -1.13 -20.28
N GLU A 34 7.48 -2.01 -20.67
CA GLU A 34 7.70 -2.97 -21.75
C GLU A 34 7.90 -2.26 -23.10
N MET A 35 7.21 -1.15 -23.35
CA MET A 35 7.48 -0.31 -24.51
C MET A 35 8.92 0.23 -24.49
N MET A 36 9.47 0.57 -23.32
CA MET A 36 10.85 1.01 -23.18
C MET A 36 11.88 -0.09 -23.49
N ASN A 37 11.50 -1.37 -23.44
CA ASN A 37 12.35 -2.48 -23.87
C ASN A 37 12.48 -2.59 -25.40
N LEU A 38 11.61 -1.91 -26.16
CA LEU A 38 11.68 -1.86 -27.62
C LEU A 38 12.70 -0.81 -28.11
N PRO A 39 13.30 -1.01 -29.30
CA PRO A 39 14.12 0.02 -29.93
C PRO A 39 13.34 1.34 -30.11
N ASP A 40 14.00 2.47 -29.86
CA ASP A 40 13.37 3.80 -29.85
C ASP A 40 12.52 4.09 -31.10
N ALA A 41 13.03 3.73 -32.29
CA ALA A 41 12.32 3.92 -33.55
C ALA A 41 11.00 3.13 -33.60
N VAL A 42 10.98 1.90 -33.07
CA VAL A 42 9.80 1.04 -33.04
C VAL A 42 8.81 1.53 -31.98
N ARG A 43 9.29 1.90 -30.79
CA ARG A 43 8.47 2.45 -29.71
C ARG A 43 7.74 3.72 -30.14
N ILE A 44 8.47 4.67 -30.74
CA ILE A 44 7.92 5.95 -31.20
C ILE A 44 6.86 5.69 -32.28
N ASP A 45 7.13 4.80 -33.23
CA ASP A 45 6.20 4.46 -34.30
C ASP A 45 4.89 3.86 -33.76
N ILE A 46 4.98 2.92 -32.81
CA ILE A 46 3.80 2.32 -32.17
C ILE A 46 2.99 3.37 -31.38
N LEU A 47 3.63 4.18 -30.54
CA LEU A 47 2.91 5.15 -29.69
C LEU A 47 2.29 6.28 -30.52
N ALA A 48 2.97 6.71 -31.58
CA ALA A 48 2.44 7.72 -32.51
C ALA A 48 1.26 7.17 -33.32
N SER A 49 1.42 5.99 -33.94
CA SER A 49 0.37 5.36 -34.74
C SER A 49 -0.89 5.03 -33.93
N LEU A 50 -0.74 4.68 -32.65
CA LEU A 50 -1.86 4.45 -31.74
C LEU A 50 -2.51 5.73 -31.20
N ARG A 51 -1.93 6.91 -31.48
CA ARG A 51 -2.32 8.19 -30.86
C ARG A 51 -2.37 8.10 -29.33
N ASP A 52 -1.26 7.64 -28.76
CA ASP A 52 -1.17 7.42 -27.32
C ASP A 52 -1.18 8.75 -26.54
N CYS A 53 -2.09 8.83 -25.57
CA CYS A 53 -2.33 9.99 -24.72
C CYS A 53 -1.14 10.38 -23.84
N VAL A 54 -0.25 9.44 -23.51
CA VAL A 54 0.94 9.70 -22.70
C VAL A 54 2.05 10.26 -23.58
N TYR A 55 2.24 9.64 -24.75
CA TYR A 55 3.25 10.08 -25.71
C TYR A 55 2.90 11.44 -26.33
N THR A 56 1.62 11.70 -26.60
CA THR A 56 1.10 12.94 -27.20
C THR A 56 0.11 13.63 -26.25
N PRO A 57 0.58 14.48 -25.31
CA PRO A 57 -0.27 15.11 -24.29
C PRO A 57 -1.42 15.95 -24.85
N GLU A 58 -1.29 16.48 -26.07
CA GLU A 58 -2.34 17.22 -26.77
C GLU A 58 -3.57 16.34 -26.98
N VAL A 59 -3.37 15.06 -27.34
CA VAL A 59 -4.46 14.09 -27.52
C VAL A 59 -5.19 13.85 -26.20
N PHE A 60 -4.47 13.78 -25.08
CA PHE A 60 -5.10 13.64 -23.76
C PHE A 60 -6.05 14.81 -23.46
N ASN A 61 -5.60 16.04 -23.70
CA ASN A 61 -6.41 17.23 -23.44
C ASN A 61 -7.62 17.33 -24.39
N GLU A 62 -7.51 16.87 -25.64
CA GLU A 62 -8.62 16.81 -26.59
C GLU A 62 -9.73 15.84 -26.15
N PHE A 63 -9.35 14.73 -25.50
CA PHE A 63 -10.28 13.66 -25.10
C PHE A 63 -10.69 13.72 -23.62
N LEU A 64 -10.11 14.63 -22.82
CA LEU A 64 -10.36 14.71 -21.38
C LEU A 64 -11.85 14.85 -21.03
N ASN A 65 -12.62 15.56 -21.85
CA ASN A 65 -14.06 15.79 -21.61
C ASN A 65 -14.95 14.73 -22.27
N GLU A 66 -14.39 13.73 -22.94
CA GLU A 66 -15.16 12.68 -23.60
C GLU A 66 -15.63 11.62 -22.58
N PRO A 67 -16.92 11.22 -22.59
CA PRO A 67 -17.44 10.25 -21.61
C PRO A 67 -16.68 8.92 -21.58
N ALA A 68 -16.29 8.40 -22.76
CA ALA A 68 -15.52 7.16 -22.87
C ALA A 68 -14.13 7.24 -22.22
N MET A 69 -13.57 8.43 -22.02
CA MET A 69 -12.27 8.60 -21.36
C MET A 69 -12.34 8.09 -19.92
N PHE A 70 -13.34 8.50 -19.15
CA PHE A 70 -13.55 8.06 -17.78
C PHE A 70 -14.17 6.67 -17.68
N ALA A 71 -15.12 6.35 -18.57
CA ALA A 71 -15.80 5.05 -18.54
C ALA A 71 -14.90 3.88 -18.97
N SER A 72 -13.83 4.14 -19.73
CA SER A 72 -12.97 3.09 -20.30
C SER A 72 -11.48 3.29 -20.02
N LEU A 73 -10.87 4.37 -20.49
CA LEU A 73 -9.40 4.51 -20.48
C LEU A 73 -8.84 4.82 -19.08
N LEU A 74 -9.50 5.72 -18.34
CA LEU A 74 -9.15 6.09 -16.96
C LEU A 74 -9.89 5.24 -15.91
N ARG A 75 -10.51 4.12 -16.31
CA ARG A 75 -11.26 3.25 -15.38
C ARG A 75 -10.35 2.73 -14.26
N ASP A 76 -9.16 2.28 -14.64
CA ASP A 76 -8.19 1.61 -13.76
C ASP A 76 -6.88 2.41 -13.63
N VAL A 77 -6.87 3.65 -14.13
CA VAL A 77 -5.68 4.51 -14.22
C VAL A 77 -6.07 5.93 -13.81
N SER A 78 -5.36 6.50 -12.83
CA SER A 78 -5.60 7.89 -12.43
C SER A 78 -5.14 8.88 -13.50
N GLU A 79 -5.85 10.01 -13.65
CA GLU A 79 -5.43 11.11 -14.55
C GLU A 79 -3.97 11.55 -14.28
N LYS A 80 -3.57 11.55 -13.00
CA LYS A 80 -2.21 11.86 -12.57
C LYS A 80 -1.17 10.89 -13.12
N ALA A 81 -1.49 9.60 -13.17
CA ALA A 81 -0.60 8.62 -13.78
C ALA A 81 -0.34 8.94 -15.26
N VAL A 82 -1.38 9.37 -15.99
CA VAL A 82 -1.26 9.74 -17.40
C VAL A 82 -0.47 11.04 -17.61
N ARG A 83 -0.65 12.04 -16.74
CA ARG A 83 -0.02 13.36 -16.90
C ARG A 83 1.43 13.44 -16.44
N VAL A 84 1.80 12.67 -15.42
CA VAL A 84 3.09 12.84 -14.72
C VAL A 84 3.93 11.58 -14.81
N LEU A 85 3.34 10.45 -14.45
CA LEU A 85 4.06 9.21 -14.20
C LEU A 85 4.45 8.50 -15.50
N PHE A 86 3.49 8.16 -16.35
CA PHE A 86 3.76 7.47 -17.62
C PHE A 86 4.65 8.28 -18.58
N PRO A 87 4.51 9.62 -18.69
CA PRO A 87 5.43 10.42 -19.49
C PRO A 87 6.86 10.39 -18.93
N SER A 88 7.02 10.29 -17.61
CA SER A 88 8.36 10.16 -17.01
C SER A 88 9.04 8.86 -17.44
N ILE A 89 8.30 7.74 -17.48
CA ILE A 89 8.79 6.43 -17.95
C ILE A 89 9.26 6.53 -19.40
N LEU A 90 8.43 7.07 -20.29
CA LEU A 90 8.75 7.20 -21.72
C LEU A 90 9.92 8.13 -22.02
N ARG A 91 10.22 9.07 -21.12
CA ARG A 91 11.41 9.94 -21.21
C ARG A 91 12.70 9.25 -20.71
N GLY A 92 12.63 7.96 -20.39
CA GLY A 92 13.76 7.21 -19.82
C GLY A 92 13.89 7.35 -18.31
N HIS A 93 12.94 7.99 -17.64
CA HIS A 93 12.83 7.98 -16.17
C HIS A 93 11.95 6.80 -15.73
N ALA A 94 12.29 5.59 -16.20
CA ALA A 94 11.74 4.35 -15.67
C ALA A 94 12.74 3.79 -14.67
N ARG A 95 12.72 4.34 -13.46
CA ARG A 95 13.30 3.69 -12.30
C ARG A 95 12.34 3.92 -11.16
N LEU A 96 12.10 2.88 -10.37
CA LEU A 96 11.82 3.04 -8.96
C LEU A 96 12.58 4.30 -8.49
N THR A 97 11.84 5.33 -8.10
CA THR A 97 12.44 6.63 -7.78
C THR A 97 12.66 6.65 -6.28
N PRO A 98 13.86 7.03 -5.81
CA PRO A 98 14.00 7.32 -4.40
C PRO A 98 13.06 8.46 -4.03
N TYR A 99 12.40 8.33 -2.89
CA TYR A 99 11.65 9.43 -2.29
C TYR A 99 11.76 9.35 -0.78
N HIS A 100 11.75 10.53 -0.17
CA HIS A 100 11.95 10.71 1.26
C HIS A 100 10.93 11.73 1.75
N PHE A 101 10.17 11.33 2.75
CA PHE A 101 9.26 12.20 3.46
C PHE A 101 9.37 11.97 4.96
N ARG A 102 8.93 12.97 5.73
CA ARG A 102 8.85 12.87 7.18
C ARG A 102 7.51 13.36 7.69
N PHE A 103 7.06 12.76 8.80
CA PHE A 103 5.91 13.22 9.56
C PHE A 103 6.37 13.83 10.88
N LEU A 104 6.05 15.11 11.11
CA LEU A 104 6.38 15.84 12.33
C LEU A 104 5.24 15.66 13.33
N LEU A 105 5.47 14.88 14.39
CA LEU A 105 4.48 14.68 15.44
C LEU A 105 4.25 16.00 16.18
N ASN A 106 2.99 16.42 16.34
CA ASN A 106 2.61 17.70 16.93
C ASN A 106 3.31 18.92 16.30
N ASN A 107 3.77 18.81 15.05
CA ASN A 107 4.61 19.81 14.38
C ASN A 107 5.93 20.12 15.09
N ASP A 108 6.47 19.15 15.84
CA ASP A 108 7.75 19.27 16.54
C ASP A 108 8.87 18.60 15.71
N PRO A 109 9.89 19.37 15.26
CA PRO A 109 11.05 18.83 14.55
C PRO A 109 11.91 17.85 15.38
N ALA A 110 11.75 17.80 16.70
CA ALA A 110 12.46 16.84 17.56
C ALA A 110 11.82 15.44 17.54
N THR A 111 10.57 15.33 17.06
CA THR A 111 9.82 14.07 17.00
C THR A 111 9.34 13.83 15.58
N THR A 112 10.22 13.26 14.76
CA THR A 112 9.95 12.98 13.35
C THR A 112 9.90 11.49 13.07
N ILE A 113 8.99 11.09 12.20
CA ILE A 113 9.01 9.76 11.57
C ILE A 113 9.52 9.96 10.15
N ASP A 114 10.72 9.45 9.89
CA ASP A 114 11.37 9.51 8.60
C ASP A 114 11.06 8.27 7.78
N VAL A 115 10.67 8.47 6.52
CA VAL A 115 10.38 7.41 5.56
C VAL A 115 11.17 7.67 4.29
N ALA A 116 12.25 6.92 4.12
CA ALA A 116 13.10 6.96 2.95
C ALA A 116 13.03 5.63 2.19
N VAL A 117 12.75 5.69 0.89
CA VAL A 117 12.77 4.54 0.00
C VAL A 117 13.99 4.65 -0.92
N ASN A 118 14.90 3.69 -0.81
CA ASN A 118 15.98 3.44 -1.76
C ASN A 118 15.68 2.17 -2.58
N PRO A 119 15.33 2.32 -3.86
CA PRO A 119 15.06 1.21 -4.77
C PRO A 119 16.15 0.14 -4.90
N ASP A 120 17.41 0.54 -4.78
CA ASP A 120 18.57 -0.34 -5.03
C ASP A 120 19.07 -0.98 -3.72
N SER A 121 18.36 -0.77 -2.60
CA SER A 121 18.76 -1.28 -1.29
C SER A 121 18.44 -2.77 -1.12
N LEU A 122 19.37 -3.48 -0.49
CA LEU A 122 19.20 -4.83 0.03
C LEU A 122 19.67 -4.85 1.49
N PRO A 123 18.79 -5.11 2.49
CA PRO A 123 17.35 -5.38 2.37
C PRO A 123 16.52 -4.21 1.79
N PRO A 124 15.32 -4.49 1.23
CA PRO A 124 14.44 -3.45 0.69
C PRO A 124 13.98 -2.45 1.75
N THR A 125 13.75 -1.20 1.33
CA THR A 125 13.35 -0.09 2.22
C THR A 125 11.92 0.40 1.97
N ASN A 126 11.09 -0.39 1.28
CA ASN A 126 9.70 -0.05 0.98
C ASN A 126 8.75 -0.27 2.17
N LEU A 127 9.22 -0.95 3.22
CA LEU A 127 8.45 -1.20 4.44
C LEU A 127 9.09 -0.46 5.58
N HIS A 128 8.32 0.41 6.22
CA HIS A 128 8.69 1.16 7.41
C HIS A 128 7.83 0.72 8.58
N VAL A 129 8.44 0.55 9.74
CA VAL A 129 7.78 0.00 10.93
C VAL A 129 7.81 1.02 12.06
N LEU A 130 6.62 1.35 12.57
CA LEU A 130 6.44 2.05 13.85
C LEU A 130 6.21 1.02 14.93
N ILE A 131 7.22 0.82 15.79
CA ILE A 131 7.13 -0.15 16.88
C ILE A 131 7.14 0.52 18.24
N GLY A 132 6.43 -0.05 19.19
CA GLY A 132 6.43 0.38 20.58
C GLY A 132 5.42 -0.37 21.41
N ARG A 133 5.50 -0.15 22.73
CA ARG A 133 4.61 -0.71 23.74
C ARG A 133 3.12 -0.48 23.41
N ASN A 134 2.25 -1.32 23.93
CA ASN A 134 0.81 -1.10 23.80
C ASN A 134 0.39 0.23 24.45
N GLY A 135 -0.42 1.02 23.75
CA GLY A 135 -0.93 2.29 24.25
C GLY A 135 0.01 3.51 24.11
N VAL A 136 1.20 3.38 23.51
CA VAL A 136 2.08 4.55 23.26
C VAL A 136 1.48 5.56 22.28
N GLY A 137 0.55 5.11 21.43
CA GLY A 137 -0.18 5.97 20.48
C GLY A 137 0.14 5.73 19.01
N LYS A 138 0.65 4.55 18.64
CA LYS A 138 0.96 4.18 17.24
C LYS A 138 -0.24 4.38 16.31
N THR A 139 -1.41 3.82 16.66
CA THR A 139 -2.69 4.05 15.96
C THR A 139 -3.03 5.53 15.78
N ARG A 140 -2.74 6.39 16.77
CA ARG A 140 -2.99 7.83 16.70
C ARG A 140 -2.06 8.52 15.70
N ILE A 141 -0.80 8.10 15.66
CA ILE A 141 0.20 8.58 14.70
C ILE A 141 -0.20 8.16 13.28
N VAL A 142 -0.53 6.89 13.05
CA VAL A 142 -0.97 6.40 11.73
C VAL A 142 -2.23 7.16 11.28
N SER A 143 -3.18 7.42 12.19
CA SER A 143 -4.37 8.22 11.90
C SER A 143 -4.03 9.68 11.58
N GLY A 144 -3.01 10.26 12.23
CA GLY A 144 -2.51 11.60 11.93
C GLY A 144 -1.88 11.69 10.54
N ILE A 145 -1.11 10.68 10.13
CA ILE A 145 -0.53 10.59 8.77
C ILE A 145 -1.64 10.50 7.72
N MET A 146 -2.65 9.66 7.96
CA MET A 146 -3.83 9.56 7.08
C MET A 146 -4.52 10.92 6.91
N ASP A 147 -4.80 11.63 8.01
CA ASP A 147 -5.48 12.93 7.97
C ASP A 147 -4.63 14.01 7.27
N ALA A 148 -3.31 13.99 7.45
CA ALA A 148 -2.38 14.90 6.78
C ALA A 148 -2.33 14.68 5.25
N ILE A 149 -2.42 13.43 4.79
CA ILE A 149 -2.38 13.09 3.35
C ILE A 149 -3.70 13.40 2.66
N THR A 150 -4.81 13.05 3.32
CA THR A 150 -6.16 13.22 2.77
C THR A 150 -6.66 14.65 2.89
N LYS A 151 -5.91 15.56 3.54
CA LYS A 151 -6.33 16.93 3.87
C LYS A 151 -7.72 16.93 4.54
N ALA A 152 -7.94 16.02 5.48
CA ALA A 152 -9.24 15.83 6.10
C ALA A 152 -9.76 17.14 6.76
N MET A 153 -10.89 17.67 6.29
CA MET A 153 -11.54 18.85 6.90
C MET A 153 -11.95 18.61 8.37
N HIS A 154 -12.23 17.35 8.71
CA HIS A 154 -12.58 16.92 10.06
C HIS A 154 -11.69 15.75 10.49
N PRO A 155 -10.48 16.01 11.01
CA PRO A 155 -9.56 14.97 11.45
C PRO A 155 -10.23 14.00 12.42
N SER A 156 -9.79 12.74 12.38
CA SER A 156 -10.29 11.72 13.29
C SER A 156 -10.07 12.15 14.75
N PRO A 157 -11.02 11.91 15.69
CA PRO A 157 -10.87 12.32 17.09
C PRO A 157 -9.65 11.71 17.79
N ILE A 158 -9.18 10.56 17.29
CA ILE A 158 -8.01 9.86 17.83
C ILE A 158 -6.71 10.31 17.17
N SER A 159 -6.77 11.03 16.04
CA SER A 159 -5.60 11.44 15.27
C SER A 159 -4.64 12.28 16.10
N MET A 160 -3.36 12.13 15.77
CA MET A 160 -2.33 13.03 16.26
C MET A 160 -2.15 14.17 15.26
N PRO A 161 -2.17 15.43 15.69
CA PRO A 161 -1.87 16.53 14.79
C PRO A 161 -0.41 16.42 14.35
N GLY A 162 -0.16 16.76 13.10
CA GLY A 162 1.19 16.75 12.55
C GLY A 162 1.17 17.24 11.11
N LYS A 163 2.37 17.38 10.56
CA LYS A 163 2.59 17.85 9.20
C LYS A 163 3.50 16.86 8.46
N LEU A 164 3.19 16.66 7.18
CA LEU A 164 4.07 15.97 6.26
C LEU A 164 4.98 16.96 5.54
N GLU A 165 6.24 16.60 5.43
CA GLU A 165 7.25 17.32 4.66
C GLU A 165 7.97 16.33 3.76
N PHE A 166 8.31 16.76 2.56
CA PHE A 166 9.01 15.94 1.59
C PHE A 166 10.37 16.53 1.27
N ALA A 167 11.35 15.67 1.09
CA ALA A 167 12.67 16.11 0.66
C ALA A 167 12.63 16.50 -0.83
N GLN A 168 13.27 17.62 -1.16
CA GLN A 168 13.55 18.06 -2.52
C GLN A 168 14.93 18.71 -2.55
N ASP A 169 15.86 18.16 -3.33
CA ASP A 169 17.23 18.67 -3.51
C ASP A 169 17.97 18.94 -2.17
N ASP A 170 17.88 17.98 -1.23
CA ASP A 170 18.46 18.04 0.12
C ASP A 170 17.85 19.11 1.07
N GLU A 171 16.79 19.80 0.64
CA GLU A 171 15.97 20.68 1.48
C GLU A 171 14.63 20.03 1.82
N TRP A 172 14.12 20.34 3.02
CA TRP A 172 12.79 19.93 3.45
C TRP A 172 11.78 20.98 3.02
N ASP A 173 10.99 20.68 1.99
CA ASP A 173 9.88 21.54 1.61
C ASP A 173 8.57 21.04 2.26
N ALA A 174 7.77 22.02 2.61
CA ALA A 174 6.58 21.89 3.42
C ALA A 174 5.37 22.53 2.70
N THR A 175 5.47 22.74 1.37
CA THR A 175 4.49 23.46 0.56
C THR A 175 3.25 22.59 0.26
N PRO A 176 2.04 23.18 0.13
CA PRO A 176 0.78 22.44 -0.05
C PRO A 176 0.67 21.59 -1.33
N SER A 177 1.58 21.78 -2.30
CA SER A 177 1.71 20.94 -3.50
C SER A 177 2.24 19.53 -3.19
N ASP A 178 2.78 19.29 -2.00
CA ASP A 178 3.41 18.02 -1.66
C ASP A 178 2.43 16.87 -1.34
N THR A 179 1.14 17.17 -1.08
CA THR A 179 0.10 16.12 -1.09
C THR A 179 -0.09 15.50 -2.47
N GLU A 180 0.46 16.12 -3.52
CA GLU A 180 0.46 15.61 -4.90
C GLU A 180 1.58 14.58 -5.15
N ARG A 181 2.22 13.98 -4.14
CA ARG A 181 3.26 12.95 -4.35
C ARG A 181 2.76 11.50 -4.30
N PHE A 182 1.71 11.19 -3.53
CA PHE A 182 1.09 9.86 -3.52
C PHE A 182 -0.04 9.74 -4.55
N ALA A 183 -0.16 8.60 -5.23
CA ALA A 183 -1.27 8.38 -6.18
C ALA A 183 -2.57 8.03 -5.45
N ASN A 184 -2.47 7.24 -4.38
CA ASN A 184 -3.57 6.89 -3.50
C ASN A 184 -3.04 6.46 -2.11
N LEU A 185 -3.97 6.28 -1.18
CA LEU A 185 -3.74 5.80 0.17
C LEU A 185 -4.56 4.53 0.39
N ILE A 186 -3.95 3.47 0.91
CA ILE A 186 -4.65 2.25 1.32
C ILE A 186 -4.45 2.07 2.82
N VAL A 187 -5.55 1.96 3.57
CA VAL A 187 -5.53 1.73 5.01
C VAL A 187 -6.01 0.31 5.29
N VAL A 188 -5.18 -0.48 5.97
CA VAL A 188 -5.43 -1.86 6.35
C VAL A 188 -5.55 -1.95 7.87
N VAL A 189 -6.70 -2.43 8.36
CA VAL A 189 -6.96 -2.56 9.81
C VAL A 189 -7.43 -3.97 10.13
N PHE A 190 -6.68 -4.66 10.99
CA PHE A 190 -6.95 -6.03 11.40
C PHE A 190 -7.76 -6.13 12.71
N SER A 191 -7.84 -5.05 13.49
CA SER A 191 -8.55 -5.01 14.77
C SER A 191 -10.01 -4.57 14.59
N ALA A 192 -10.92 -5.30 15.24
CA ALA A 192 -12.32 -4.93 15.36
C ALA A 192 -12.54 -3.71 16.28
N PHE A 193 -11.59 -3.40 17.15
CA PHE A 193 -11.72 -2.39 18.20
C PHE A 193 -11.20 -1.01 17.79
N ASP A 194 -10.56 -0.91 16.63
CA ASP A 194 -9.91 0.33 16.21
C ASP A 194 -10.93 1.30 15.63
N ASN A 195 -10.88 2.56 16.07
CA ASN A 195 -11.78 3.63 15.61
C ASN A 195 -11.22 4.38 14.40
N PHE A 196 -10.51 3.68 13.51
CA PHE A 196 -10.01 4.24 12.28
C PHE A 196 -11.18 4.67 11.38
N GLN A 197 -11.20 5.94 10.98
CA GLN A 197 -12.23 6.54 10.13
C GLN A 197 -11.58 7.06 8.85
N PRO A 198 -11.65 6.31 7.73
CA PRO A 198 -11.27 6.87 6.45
C PRO A 198 -12.29 7.96 6.09
N ASN A 199 -11.89 9.23 6.18
CA ASN A 199 -12.73 10.33 5.71
C ASN A 199 -12.76 10.29 4.18
N ARG A 200 -13.93 10.03 3.61
CA ARG A 200 -14.15 10.10 2.16
C ARG A 200 -14.78 11.43 1.80
N ASN A 201 -13.97 12.47 1.66
CA ASN A 201 -14.42 13.66 0.96
C ASN A 201 -14.18 13.47 -0.53
N MET A 202 -15.17 12.88 -1.23
CA MET A 202 -15.16 12.78 -2.71
C MET A 202 -15.40 14.13 -3.41
N GLU A 203 -15.67 15.21 -2.67
CA GLU A 203 -15.98 16.53 -3.22
C GLU A 203 -14.75 17.40 -3.49
N ASP A 204 -13.59 17.06 -2.91
CA ASP A 204 -12.35 17.82 -3.11
C ASP A 204 -11.46 17.15 -4.17
N LYS A 205 -11.38 17.76 -5.35
CA LYS A 205 -10.63 17.24 -6.51
C LYS A 205 -9.12 17.12 -6.23
N ASP A 206 -8.62 17.82 -5.23
CA ASP A 206 -7.21 17.84 -4.84
C ASP A 206 -6.87 16.83 -3.71
N SER A 207 -7.84 16.03 -3.26
CA SER A 207 -7.64 15.02 -2.21
C SER A 207 -7.08 13.70 -2.77
N VAL A 208 -6.16 13.08 -2.03
CA VAL A 208 -5.60 11.77 -2.39
C VAL A 208 -6.67 10.69 -2.15
N PRO A 209 -7.02 9.86 -3.16
CA PRO A 209 -7.99 8.78 -3.00
C PRO A 209 -7.60 7.83 -1.86
N CYS A 210 -8.53 7.59 -0.93
CA CYS A 210 -8.30 6.72 0.23
C CYS A 210 -9.18 5.47 0.17
N PHE A 211 -8.55 4.30 0.16
CA PHE A 211 -9.18 2.99 0.18
C PHE A 211 -9.01 2.34 1.56
N TYR A 212 -10.02 1.57 1.97
CA TYR A 212 -10.03 0.89 3.27
C TYR A 212 -10.19 -0.62 3.07
N ILE A 213 -9.37 -1.37 3.80
CA ILE A 213 -9.38 -2.83 3.87
C ILE A 213 -9.45 -3.20 5.35
N GLY A 214 -10.54 -3.84 5.77
CA GLY A 214 -10.71 -4.21 7.17
C GLY A 214 -12.08 -4.78 7.48
N LEU A 215 -12.30 -5.08 8.76
CA LEU A 215 -13.47 -5.82 9.27
C LEU A 215 -14.72 -4.94 9.45
N LYS A 216 -14.57 -3.63 9.57
CA LYS A 216 -15.71 -2.70 9.71
C LYS A 216 -16.32 -2.35 8.35
N LYS A 217 -17.63 -2.12 8.32
CA LYS A 217 -18.30 -1.50 7.17
C LYS A 217 -17.92 -0.03 7.07
N GLU A 218 -18.12 0.56 5.89
CA GLU A 218 -17.78 1.97 5.63
C GLU A 218 -18.47 2.95 6.60
N ASN A 219 -19.67 2.61 7.07
CA ASN A 219 -20.41 3.41 8.05
C ASN A 219 -19.88 3.27 9.49
N ASN A 220 -18.85 2.45 9.71
CA ASN A 220 -18.11 2.22 10.95
C ASN A 220 -18.92 1.78 12.20
N ILE A 221 -20.21 1.53 12.06
CA ILE A 221 -21.10 1.10 13.15
C ILE A 221 -21.17 -0.43 13.26
N THR A 222 -20.95 -1.14 12.16
CA THR A 222 -21.14 -2.60 12.10
C THR A 222 -19.95 -3.31 11.47
N PHE A 223 -19.76 -4.56 11.85
CA PHE A 223 -18.76 -5.44 11.25
C PHE A 223 -19.31 -6.09 9.98
N LYS A 224 -18.41 -6.36 9.04
CA LYS A 224 -18.67 -7.17 7.86
C LYS A 224 -18.95 -8.61 8.30
N THR A 225 -19.95 -9.23 7.71
CA THR A 225 -20.20 -10.67 7.90
C THR A 225 -19.16 -11.49 7.13
N GLN A 226 -19.06 -12.79 7.43
CA GLN A 226 -18.19 -13.69 6.65
C GLN A 226 -18.59 -13.72 5.17
N ASP A 227 -19.89 -13.63 4.88
CA ASP A 227 -20.39 -13.55 3.51
C ASP A 227 -19.98 -12.26 2.81
N GLU A 228 -20.01 -11.12 3.51
CA GLU A 228 -19.57 -9.84 2.95
C GLU A 228 -18.07 -9.86 2.63
N LEU A 229 -17.23 -10.38 3.55
CA LEU A 229 -15.79 -10.53 3.31
C LEU A 229 -15.50 -11.48 2.13
N ARG A 230 -16.26 -12.58 2.03
CA ARG A 230 -16.16 -13.52 0.91
C ARG A 230 -16.52 -12.85 -0.42
N MET A 231 -17.62 -12.10 -0.45
CA MET A 231 -18.05 -11.39 -1.66
C MET A 231 -17.05 -10.31 -2.07
N GLU A 232 -16.47 -9.61 -1.10
CA GLU A 232 -15.40 -8.62 -1.33
C GLU A 232 -14.15 -9.29 -1.93
N PHE A 233 -13.72 -10.43 -1.38
CA PHE A 233 -12.63 -11.23 -1.95
C PHE A 233 -12.92 -11.64 -3.39
N LEU A 234 -14.09 -12.24 -3.65
CA LEU A 234 -14.44 -12.72 -4.99
C LEU A 234 -14.50 -11.58 -6.02
N ALA A 235 -15.02 -10.41 -5.63
CA ALA A 235 -15.07 -9.24 -6.52
C ALA A 235 -13.66 -8.73 -6.86
N SER A 236 -12.78 -8.64 -5.86
CA SER A 236 -11.39 -8.21 -6.04
C SER A 236 -10.57 -9.22 -6.84
N PHE A 237 -10.75 -10.51 -6.57
CA PHE A 237 -10.11 -11.60 -7.29
C PHE A 237 -10.51 -11.57 -8.77
N GLU A 238 -11.80 -11.43 -9.05
CA GLU A 238 -12.33 -11.34 -10.41
C GLU A 238 -11.74 -10.15 -11.18
N GLN A 239 -11.58 -8.99 -10.54
CA GLN A 239 -10.91 -7.83 -11.14
C GLN A 239 -9.41 -8.08 -11.38
N CYS A 240 -8.71 -8.71 -10.44
CA CYS A 240 -7.31 -9.06 -10.61
C CYS A 240 -7.09 -10.00 -11.80
N MET A 241 -7.95 -11.02 -11.93
CA MET A 241 -7.85 -12.02 -12.99
C MET A 241 -8.23 -11.51 -14.38
N LYS A 242 -9.11 -10.50 -14.47
CA LYS A 242 -9.53 -9.87 -15.73
C LYS A 242 -8.62 -8.74 -16.20
N SER A 243 -7.66 -8.33 -15.39
CA SER A 243 -6.77 -7.20 -15.67
C SER A 243 -5.31 -7.63 -15.84
N ASN A 244 -4.44 -6.68 -16.16
CA ASN A 244 -2.99 -6.86 -16.15
C ASN A 244 -2.40 -7.14 -14.75
N ARG A 245 -3.24 -7.19 -13.70
CA ARG A 245 -2.85 -7.47 -12.32
C ARG A 245 -2.74 -8.97 -12.01
N ARG A 246 -3.17 -9.86 -12.92
CA ARG A 246 -3.16 -11.32 -12.75
C ARG A 246 -1.79 -11.86 -12.33
N GLN A 247 -0.72 -11.53 -13.06
CA GLN A 247 0.62 -12.03 -12.73
C GLN A 247 1.08 -11.53 -11.35
N ARG A 248 0.77 -10.27 -11.01
CA ARG A 248 1.09 -9.72 -9.69
C ARG A 248 0.36 -10.46 -8.57
N TRP A 249 -0.91 -10.82 -8.80
CA TRP A 249 -1.67 -11.62 -7.85
C TRP A 249 -1.03 -12.99 -7.64
N ILE A 250 -0.68 -13.67 -8.74
CA ILE A 250 0.00 -14.98 -8.71
C ILE A 250 1.30 -14.85 -7.90
N ASP A 251 2.16 -13.90 -8.23
CA ASP A 251 3.45 -13.71 -7.54
C ASP A 251 3.28 -13.43 -6.04
N ALA A 252 2.27 -12.63 -5.67
CA ALA A 252 1.98 -12.30 -4.28
C ALA A 252 1.51 -13.53 -3.50
N VAL A 253 0.62 -14.33 -4.09
CA VAL A 253 0.10 -15.55 -3.49
C VAL A 253 1.16 -16.66 -3.44
N THR A 254 2.02 -16.78 -4.45
CA THR A 254 3.19 -17.68 -4.41
C THR A 254 4.11 -17.32 -3.25
N THR A 255 4.26 -16.03 -2.93
CA THR A 255 5.04 -15.60 -1.75
C THR A 255 4.36 -16.03 -0.44
N LEU A 256 3.03 -16.02 -0.38
CA LEU A 256 2.27 -16.49 0.79
C LEU A 256 2.41 -18.00 1.01
N CYS A 257 2.66 -18.79 -0.03
CA CYS A 257 2.86 -20.25 0.05
C CYS A 257 4.13 -20.67 0.82
N SER A 258 4.92 -19.74 1.36
CA SER A 258 5.87 -20.11 2.42
C SER A 258 5.16 -20.57 3.70
N ASP A 259 3.88 -20.22 3.87
CA ASP A 259 3.00 -20.82 4.87
C ASP A 259 2.45 -22.17 4.38
N PRO A 260 2.53 -23.26 5.17
CA PRO A 260 2.12 -24.60 4.75
C PRO A 260 0.64 -24.72 4.38
N ILE A 261 -0.25 -23.96 5.03
CA ILE A 261 -1.69 -24.03 4.73
C ILE A 261 -1.93 -23.41 3.35
N PHE A 262 -1.32 -22.26 3.05
CA PHE A 262 -1.45 -21.66 1.73
C PHE A 262 -0.81 -22.50 0.61
N ASP A 263 0.28 -23.20 0.89
CA ASP A 263 0.90 -24.14 -0.05
C ASP A 263 -0.03 -25.32 -0.37
N GLU A 264 -0.69 -25.90 0.64
CA GLU A 264 -1.63 -27.02 0.48
C GLU A 264 -2.81 -26.68 -0.45
N TYR A 265 -3.32 -25.44 -0.37
CA TYR A 265 -4.42 -24.97 -1.22
C TYR A 265 -3.99 -24.59 -2.64
N GLN A 266 -2.69 -24.58 -2.95
CA GLN A 266 -2.13 -24.24 -4.27
C GLN A 266 -2.77 -22.99 -4.89
N LEU A 267 -2.92 -21.94 -4.08
CA LEU A 267 -3.73 -20.78 -4.43
C LEU A 267 -3.29 -20.08 -5.74
N TYR A 268 -2.02 -20.22 -6.12
CA TYR A 268 -1.46 -19.66 -7.36
C TYR A 268 -2.07 -20.27 -8.63
N ASP A 269 -2.67 -21.46 -8.56
CA ASP A 269 -3.34 -22.13 -9.69
C ASP A 269 -4.80 -21.67 -9.86
N LEU A 270 -5.34 -20.88 -8.93
CA LEU A 270 -6.71 -20.36 -9.03
C LEU A 270 -6.85 -19.38 -10.19
N ASP A 271 -7.72 -19.71 -11.14
CA ASP A 271 -8.03 -18.89 -12.31
C ASP A 271 -9.52 -18.96 -12.65
N ILE A 272 -10.12 -17.80 -12.94
CA ILE A 272 -11.53 -17.69 -13.36
C ILE A 272 -11.86 -18.41 -14.69
N ASN A 273 -10.85 -18.71 -15.51
CA ASN A 273 -11.02 -19.44 -16.76
C ASN A 273 -11.03 -20.96 -16.55
N VAL A 274 -10.56 -21.42 -15.39
CA VAL A 274 -10.43 -22.85 -15.04
C VAL A 274 -11.48 -23.25 -14.01
N TYR A 275 -11.75 -22.39 -13.02
CA TYR A 275 -12.61 -22.67 -11.88
C TYR A 275 -13.87 -21.80 -11.90
N GLN A 276 -14.99 -22.36 -11.44
CA GLN A 276 -16.20 -21.56 -11.24
C GLN A 276 -16.06 -20.69 -9.99
N LYS A 277 -16.88 -19.64 -9.92
CA LYS A 277 -16.88 -18.70 -8.79
C LYS A 277 -17.16 -19.42 -7.47
N GLU A 278 -17.97 -20.47 -7.51
CA GLU A 278 -18.32 -21.34 -6.41
C GLU A 278 -17.13 -22.15 -5.89
N ASP A 279 -16.24 -22.62 -6.78
CA ASP A 279 -15.04 -23.37 -6.40
C ASP A 279 -14.03 -22.47 -5.67
N ILE A 280 -13.83 -21.26 -6.20
CA ILE A 280 -12.97 -20.23 -5.58
C ILE A 280 -13.54 -19.83 -4.21
N ALA A 281 -14.86 -19.66 -4.12
CA ALA A 281 -15.54 -19.39 -2.87
C ALA A 281 -15.38 -20.55 -1.87
N PHE A 282 -15.41 -21.79 -2.34
CA PHE A 282 -15.20 -22.97 -1.51
C PHE A 282 -13.78 -22.98 -0.90
N VAL A 283 -12.75 -22.73 -1.70
CA VAL A 283 -11.37 -22.61 -1.20
C VAL A 283 -11.27 -21.54 -0.12
N PHE A 284 -11.80 -20.33 -0.37
CA PHE A 284 -11.80 -19.25 0.60
C PHE A 284 -12.51 -19.63 1.92
N ASN A 285 -13.63 -20.36 1.86
CA ASN A 285 -14.39 -20.74 3.05
C ASN A 285 -13.75 -21.86 3.87
N ASN A 286 -12.80 -22.60 3.32
CA ASN A 286 -12.10 -23.66 4.07
C ASN A 286 -10.83 -23.17 4.78
N LEU A 287 -10.32 -21.99 4.40
CA LEU A 287 -9.22 -21.33 5.11
C LEU A 287 -9.59 -20.97 6.55
N SER A 288 -8.61 -20.86 7.45
CA SER A 288 -8.86 -20.30 8.80
C SER A 288 -9.14 -18.79 8.72
N SER A 289 -9.67 -18.19 9.79
CA SER A 289 -9.98 -16.75 9.81
C SER A 289 -8.77 -15.87 9.50
N GLY A 290 -7.59 -16.20 10.05
CA GLY A 290 -6.32 -15.53 9.77
C GLY A 290 -5.91 -15.62 8.29
N HIS A 291 -6.03 -16.81 7.69
CA HIS A 291 -5.70 -17.00 6.28
C HIS A 291 -6.69 -16.27 5.36
N ARG A 292 -7.99 -16.26 5.70
CA ARG A 292 -9.00 -15.52 4.92
C ARG A 292 -8.72 -14.02 4.90
N ILE A 293 -8.40 -13.42 6.06
CA ILE A 293 -8.13 -11.98 6.12
C ILE A 293 -6.84 -11.63 5.38
N ILE A 294 -5.80 -12.46 5.44
CA ILE A 294 -4.56 -12.25 4.67
C ILE A 294 -4.81 -12.38 3.17
N LEU A 295 -5.48 -13.43 2.73
CA LEU A 295 -5.77 -13.64 1.31
C LEU A 295 -6.65 -12.51 0.75
N LEU A 296 -7.68 -12.08 1.49
CA LEU A 296 -8.49 -10.91 1.14
C LEU A 296 -7.62 -9.66 1.06
N THR A 297 -6.79 -9.40 2.07
CA THR A 297 -5.95 -8.20 2.15
C THR A 297 -4.96 -8.14 0.99
N ILE A 298 -4.24 -9.22 0.71
CA ILE A 298 -3.29 -9.28 -0.41
C ILE A 298 -4.00 -9.12 -1.75
N THR A 299 -5.17 -9.77 -1.93
CA THR A 299 -5.96 -9.62 -3.16
C THR A 299 -6.42 -8.17 -3.36
N ARG A 300 -6.90 -7.51 -2.29
CA ARG A 300 -7.28 -6.09 -2.32
C ARG A 300 -6.09 -5.17 -2.55
N LEU A 301 -4.94 -5.45 -1.96
CA LEU A 301 -3.71 -4.70 -2.21
C LEU A 301 -3.29 -4.83 -3.68
N VAL A 302 -3.36 -6.01 -4.28
CA VAL A 302 -3.05 -6.19 -5.70
C VAL A 302 -4.02 -5.41 -6.60
N GLU A 303 -5.31 -5.38 -6.24
CA GLU A 303 -6.34 -4.61 -6.94
C GLU A 303 -6.09 -3.10 -6.85
N LEU A 304 -5.77 -2.57 -5.67
CA LEU A 304 -5.79 -1.13 -5.40
C LEU A 304 -4.42 -0.45 -5.48
N MET A 305 -3.33 -1.22 -5.41
CA MET A 305 -1.98 -0.67 -5.36
C MET A 305 -1.52 -0.24 -6.75
N ASP A 306 -1.35 1.07 -6.87
CA ASP A 306 -0.74 1.73 -8.02
C ASP A 306 0.64 2.26 -7.63
N GLU A 307 1.30 2.97 -8.54
CA GLU A 307 2.59 3.56 -8.22
C GLU A 307 2.48 4.65 -7.18
N LYS A 308 3.49 4.75 -6.31
CA LYS A 308 3.50 5.75 -5.22
C LYS A 308 2.21 5.67 -4.39
N THR A 309 1.71 4.46 -4.16
CA THR A 309 0.71 4.18 -3.12
C THR A 309 1.40 4.23 -1.75
N LEU A 310 0.78 4.89 -0.78
CA LEU A 310 1.09 4.67 0.63
C LEU A 310 0.12 3.64 1.19
N VAL A 311 0.64 2.59 1.81
CA VAL A 311 -0.13 1.61 2.57
C VAL A 311 0.08 1.87 4.06
N LEU A 312 -0.99 2.07 4.81
CA LEU A 312 -0.96 2.17 6.27
C LEU A 312 -1.53 0.88 6.84
N ILE A 313 -0.79 0.22 7.72
CA ILE A 313 -1.23 -1.02 8.37
C ILE A 313 -1.15 -0.86 9.88
N ASP A 314 -2.21 -1.17 10.60
CA ASP A 314 -2.24 -1.15 12.06
C ASP A 314 -2.41 -2.56 12.64
N GLU A 315 -1.46 -2.94 13.50
CA GLU A 315 -1.38 -4.18 14.28
C GLU A 315 -1.67 -5.45 13.43
N PRO A 316 -0.89 -5.72 12.37
CA PRO A 316 -1.11 -6.87 11.49
C PRO A 316 -1.00 -8.23 12.19
N GLU A 317 -0.30 -8.31 13.31
CA GLU A 317 -0.17 -9.51 14.13
C GLU A 317 -1.48 -9.96 14.79
N ASN A 318 -2.49 -9.09 14.85
CA ASN A 318 -3.78 -9.41 15.47
C ASN A 318 -4.42 -10.60 14.75
N HIS A 319 -4.55 -11.72 15.45
CA HIS A 319 -5.10 -13.00 14.95
C HIS A 319 -4.22 -13.76 13.94
N LEU A 320 -2.95 -13.39 13.79
CA LEU A 320 -1.99 -14.11 12.94
C LEU A 320 -0.94 -14.84 13.79
N HIS A 321 -0.62 -16.07 13.39
CA HIS A 321 0.53 -16.78 13.93
C HIS A 321 1.83 -16.29 13.25
N PRO A 322 2.99 -16.37 13.92
CA PRO A 322 4.24 -15.80 13.41
C PRO A 322 4.63 -16.20 11.97
N PRO A 323 4.50 -17.47 11.53
CA PRO A 323 4.83 -17.84 10.15
C PRO A 323 3.96 -17.15 9.10
N LEU A 324 2.65 -17.06 9.35
CA LEU A 324 1.69 -16.39 8.48
C LEU A 324 1.92 -14.87 8.44
N LEU A 325 2.32 -14.28 9.58
CA LEU A 325 2.69 -12.86 9.63
C LEU A 325 3.95 -12.60 8.79
N SER A 326 5.00 -13.40 8.93
CA SER A 326 6.22 -13.26 8.12
C SER A 326 5.93 -13.42 6.62
N SER A 327 5.13 -14.42 6.22
CA SER A 327 4.75 -14.60 4.80
C SER A 327 3.94 -13.41 4.27
N PHE A 328 3.03 -12.86 5.07
CA PHE A 328 2.28 -11.64 4.72
C PHE A 328 3.20 -10.43 4.54
N ILE A 329 4.10 -10.16 5.48
CA ILE A 329 5.04 -9.04 5.40
C ILE A 329 5.96 -9.18 4.19
N LYS A 330 6.40 -10.41 3.88
CA LYS A 330 7.19 -10.69 2.68
C LYS A 330 6.41 -10.41 1.39
N ALA A 331 5.16 -10.88 1.31
CA ALA A 331 4.30 -10.63 0.15
C ALA A 331 4.02 -9.13 -0.03
N LEU A 332 3.76 -8.40 1.05
CA LEU A 332 3.60 -6.95 1.05
C LEU A 332 4.86 -6.23 0.55
N SER A 333 6.05 -6.65 0.99
CA SER A 333 7.33 -6.12 0.52
C SER A 333 7.51 -6.29 -0.98
N THR A 334 7.28 -7.49 -1.49
CA THR A 334 7.34 -7.78 -2.94
C THR A 334 6.36 -6.90 -3.73
N LEU A 335 5.14 -6.70 -3.22
CA LEU A 335 4.14 -5.83 -3.86
C LEU A 335 4.58 -4.36 -3.87
N ALA A 336 5.05 -3.87 -2.72
CA ALA A 336 5.45 -2.48 -2.56
C ALA A 336 6.65 -2.13 -3.48
N ILE A 337 7.64 -3.02 -3.56
CA ILE A 337 8.80 -2.88 -4.47
C ILE A 337 8.33 -2.76 -5.92
N LYS A 338 7.48 -3.67 -6.38
CA LYS A 338 7.00 -3.69 -7.79
C LYS A 338 6.22 -2.44 -8.21
N ARG A 339 5.77 -1.63 -7.26
CA ARG A 339 5.00 -0.40 -7.53
C ARG A 339 5.70 0.87 -7.05
N ASN A 340 6.93 0.79 -6.58
CA ASN A 340 7.56 1.91 -5.87
C ASN A 340 6.64 2.48 -4.76
N ALA A 341 5.79 1.64 -4.19
CA ALA A 341 4.89 1.96 -3.10
C ALA A 341 5.65 1.82 -1.78
N VAL A 342 5.10 2.41 -0.72
CA VAL A 342 5.65 2.31 0.62
C VAL A 342 4.56 1.86 1.58
N ALA A 343 4.91 0.96 2.49
CA ALA A 343 4.04 0.54 3.57
C ALA A 343 4.59 1.05 4.90
N LEU A 344 3.73 1.70 5.69
CA LEU A 344 4.01 2.07 7.07
C LEU A 344 3.17 1.19 7.99
N ILE A 345 3.85 0.42 8.83
CA ILE A 345 3.26 -0.63 9.66
C ILE A 345 3.40 -0.25 11.12
N ALA A 346 2.30 0.00 11.81
CA ALA A 346 2.26 0.09 13.26
C ALA A 346 2.09 -1.30 13.85
N THR A 347 2.98 -1.69 14.78
CA THR A 347 3.02 -3.04 15.34
C THR A 347 3.60 -3.04 16.75
N HIS A 348 3.31 -4.07 17.53
CA HIS A 348 4.05 -4.46 18.73
C HIS A 348 4.78 -5.80 18.54
N SER A 349 4.79 -6.36 17.34
CA SER A 349 5.37 -7.67 17.05
C SER A 349 6.84 -7.54 16.58
N PRO A 350 7.81 -8.10 17.34
CA PRO A 350 9.21 -8.19 16.89
C PRO A 350 9.38 -9.02 15.62
N VAL A 351 8.42 -9.89 15.28
CA VAL A 351 8.45 -10.69 14.04
C VAL A 351 8.43 -9.77 12.82
N VAL A 352 7.70 -8.65 12.87
CA VAL A 352 7.68 -7.67 11.78
C VAL A 352 9.02 -6.95 11.65
N LEU A 353 9.70 -6.67 12.77
CA LEU A 353 11.03 -6.05 12.75
C LEU A 353 12.09 -6.92 12.07
N GLN A 354 11.97 -8.24 12.23
CA GLN A 354 12.90 -9.18 11.63
C GLN A 354 12.89 -9.12 10.09
N GLU A 355 11.83 -8.56 9.48
CA GLU A 355 11.65 -8.49 8.03
C GLU A 355 12.08 -7.14 7.42
N VAL A 356 12.49 -6.16 8.22
CA VAL A 356 12.86 -4.81 7.76
C VAL A 356 14.26 -4.40 8.26
N PRO A 357 15.00 -3.57 7.51
CA PRO A 357 16.28 -3.05 7.99
C PRO A 357 16.08 -2.01 9.10
N ARG A 358 17.09 -1.83 9.95
CA ARG A 358 17.00 -0.89 11.09
C ARG A 358 16.69 0.54 10.67
N THR A 359 17.13 0.93 9.48
CA THR A 359 16.91 2.28 8.89
C THR A 359 15.46 2.53 8.54
N CYS A 360 14.64 1.48 8.49
CA CYS A 360 13.21 1.55 8.25
C CYS A 360 12.40 1.28 9.53
N THR A 361 13.03 1.34 10.70
CA THR A 361 12.37 1.09 11.98
C THR A 361 12.40 2.33 12.84
N THR A 362 11.24 2.73 13.32
CA THR A 362 11.06 3.82 14.29
C THR A 362 10.46 3.29 15.57
N LYS A 363 11.14 3.49 16.70
CA LYS A 363 10.67 3.15 18.04
C LYS A 363 9.93 4.35 18.63
N ILE A 364 8.68 4.14 19.01
CA ILE A 364 7.84 5.13 19.65
C ILE A 364 7.76 4.84 21.15
N ASN A 365 8.27 5.78 21.93
CA ASN A 365 8.21 5.78 23.37
C ASN A 365 7.34 6.94 23.85
N ARG A 366 6.64 6.74 24.97
CA ARG A 366 5.81 7.79 25.58
C ARG A 366 6.02 7.83 27.08
N VAL A 367 6.39 9.00 27.60
CA VAL A 367 6.50 9.27 29.03
C VAL A 367 5.55 10.41 29.37
N GLY A 368 4.44 10.09 30.02
CA GLY A 368 3.37 11.05 30.28
C GLY A 368 2.74 11.56 28.97
N SER A 369 2.87 12.87 28.72
CA SER A 369 2.39 13.50 27.48
C SER A 369 3.47 13.66 26.40
N ALA A 370 4.74 13.43 26.74
CA ALA A 370 5.85 13.59 25.80
C ALA A 370 6.07 12.31 24.99
N TYR A 371 6.27 12.50 23.68
CA TYR A 371 6.68 11.45 22.75
C TYR A 371 8.20 11.49 22.62
N ALA A 372 8.82 10.32 22.59
CA ALA A 372 10.20 10.14 22.21
C ALA A 372 10.24 9.20 21.00
N VAL A 373 11.01 9.58 20.00
CA VAL A 373 11.17 8.84 18.76
C VAL A 373 12.63 8.44 18.64
N ASP A 374 12.88 7.14 18.61
CA ASP A 374 14.22 6.55 18.58
C ASP A 374 14.36 5.56 17.41
N MET A 375 15.58 5.21 17.05
CA MET A 375 15.87 4.09 16.14
C MET A 375 16.43 2.88 16.92
N PRO A 376 16.32 1.65 16.38
CA PRO A 376 17.00 0.48 16.95
C PRO A 376 18.52 0.68 17.01
N GLN A 377 19.16 0.11 18.04
CA GLN A 377 20.61 0.24 18.25
C GLN A 377 21.45 -0.66 17.32
N PHE A 378 20.84 -1.71 16.80
CA PHE A 378 21.46 -2.74 15.96
C PHE A 378 20.60 -3.03 14.73
N GLU A 379 21.10 -3.87 13.83
CA GLU A 379 20.36 -4.28 12.64
C GLU A 379 19.14 -5.12 13.03
N THR A 380 17.97 -4.82 12.46
CA THR A 380 16.74 -5.55 12.76
C THR A 380 16.50 -6.70 11.79
N TYR A 381 16.92 -6.55 10.53
CA TYR A 381 16.68 -7.55 9.50
C TYR A 381 17.39 -8.87 9.81
N GLY A 382 16.62 -9.96 9.95
CA GLY A 382 17.13 -11.29 10.27
C GLY A 382 17.66 -11.45 11.70
N GLU A 383 17.48 -10.46 12.57
CA GLU A 383 17.98 -10.52 13.96
C GLU A 383 17.14 -11.47 14.83
N ASN A 384 17.70 -11.93 15.94
CA ASN A 384 17.00 -12.80 16.87
C ASN A 384 15.81 -12.09 17.55
N ILE A 385 14.64 -12.74 17.56
CA ILE A 385 13.40 -12.21 18.14
C ILE A 385 13.56 -11.82 19.62
N ASP A 386 14.32 -12.55 20.43
CA ASP A 386 14.54 -12.23 21.84
C ASP A 386 15.35 -10.95 22.00
N VAL A 387 16.31 -10.72 21.11
CA VAL A 387 17.15 -9.51 21.08
C VAL A 387 16.30 -8.30 20.70
N LEU A 388 15.47 -8.44 19.66
CA LEU A 388 14.50 -7.42 19.24
C LEU A 388 13.49 -7.10 20.33
N THR A 389 12.93 -8.14 20.97
CA THR A 389 11.99 -7.99 22.08
C THR A 389 12.61 -7.22 23.23
N ARG A 390 13.85 -7.52 23.59
CA ARG A 390 14.56 -6.84 24.67
C ARG A 390 14.89 -5.38 24.33
N ASP A 391 15.22 -5.05 23.08
CA ASP A 391 15.50 -3.67 22.67
C ASP A 391 14.25 -2.79 22.67
N VAL A 392 13.12 -3.35 22.24
CA VAL A 392 11.86 -2.61 22.08
C VAL A 392 11.09 -2.53 23.40
N PHE A 393 11.04 -3.64 24.16
CA PHE A 393 10.15 -3.79 25.31
C PHE A 393 10.89 -3.89 26.66
N ARG A 394 12.15 -3.47 26.74
CA ARG A 394 12.98 -3.57 27.96
C ARG A 394 12.24 -3.18 29.24
N LEU A 395 11.60 -2.01 29.22
CA LEU A 395 10.87 -1.45 30.37
C LEU A 395 9.62 -2.26 30.72
N GLU A 396 8.96 -2.92 29.76
CA GLU A 396 7.83 -3.83 30.05
C GLU A 396 8.28 -5.10 30.74
N LEU A 397 9.38 -5.68 30.23
CA LEU A 397 9.92 -6.89 30.79
C LEU A 397 10.28 -6.68 32.26
N GLU A 398 10.95 -5.56 32.58
CA GLU A 398 11.33 -5.20 33.95
C GLU A 398 10.12 -4.95 34.88
N ASP A 399 9.02 -4.35 34.37
CA ASP A 399 7.80 -4.05 35.15
C ASP A 399 6.78 -5.21 35.22
N SER A 400 6.94 -6.25 34.41
CA SER A 400 5.96 -7.33 34.24
C SER A 400 6.15 -8.51 35.22
N GLY A 401 5.06 -9.28 35.39
CA GLY A 401 4.82 -10.31 36.40
C GLY A 401 6.02 -11.04 37.00
N PHE A 402 6.86 -11.70 36.17
CA PHE A 402 7.97 -12.50 36.68
C PHE A 402 9.11 -11.66 37.27
N TYR A 403 9.56 -10.61 36.58
CA TYR A 403 10.61 -9.72 37.08
C TYR A 403 10.14 -8.90 38.29
N LYS A 404 8.88 -8.46 38.27
CA LYS A 404 8.25 -7.83 39.44
C LYS A 404 8.22 -8.79 40.63
N SER A 405 7.79 -10.04 40.44
CA SER A 405 7.79 -11.09 41.48
C SER A 405 9.20 -11.34 42.05
N ILE A 406 10.22 -11.43 41.19
CA ILE A 406 11.62 -11.54 41.64
C ILE A 406 12.04 -10.31 42.45
N SER A 407 11.72 -9.10 41.97
CA SER A 407 12.07 -7.87 42.66
C SER A 407 11.37 -7.74 44.03
N GLU A 408 10.15 -8.25 44.15
CA GLU A 408 9.40 -8.31 45.42
C GLU A 408 10.03 -9.33 46.39
N HIS A 409 10.45 -10.50 45.90
CA HIS A 409 11.15 -11.50 46.72
C HIS A 409 12.55 -11.06 47.15
N LEU A 410 13.26 -10.28 46.32
CA LEU A 410 14.57 -9.70 46.66
C LEU A 410 14.47 -8.51 47.63
N LYS A 411 13.31 -7.84 47.73
CA LYS A 411 13.05 -6.78 48.73
C LYS A 411 12.59 -7.31 50.08
N ASN A 412 12.08 -8.54 50.12
CA ASN A 412 11.54 -9.20 51.32
C ASN A 412 12.57 -10.13 52.01
N ASN A 413 13.79 -10.23 51.48
CA ASN A 413 14.97 -10.79 52.14
C ASN A 413 16.01 -9.69 52.33
#